data_AF-X0UJN3-F1
#
_entry.id   AF-X0UJN3-F1
#
_cell.length_a   1.000
_cell.length_b   1.000
_cell.length_c   1.000
_cell.angle_alpha   90.00
_cell.angle_beta   90.00
_cell.angle_gamma   90.00
#
_symmetry.space_group_name_H-M   'P 1'
#
loop_
_entity.id
_entity.type
_entity.pdbx_description
1 polymer ?
#
loop_
_entity_poly.entity_id
_entity_poly.type
_entity_poly.pdbx_seq_one_letter_code
_entity_poly.pdbx_strand_id
1 'polypeptide(L)'
;PFVGLVLTIPTIIIGLKLSEVAVISEIEGPIIPLGSSILFSLIEKTMFGYLPEGQDIILHPIAYAGWVGLFVTALNLLPVGQLDGGHIIYSLFGKNSKIAYYITLGILGLICIFVNPAWTLLFVLLLIFGFKHPPPLDDYTLLDKRRKMLGICALIFCVLSFTPVPFRI
;
A
#
# COMPACT_ATOMS: atom_id res chain seq x y z
N PRO A 1 -3.44 -3.13 -11.04
CA PRO A 1 -3.88 -2.63 -9.71
C PRO A 1 -5.37 -2.75 -9.32
N PHE A 2 -6.34 -2.20 -10.09
CA PHE A 2 -7.74 -2.06 -9.63
C PHE A 2 -8.48 -3.36 -9.31
N VAL A 3 -8.23 -4.43 -10.08
CA VAL A 3 -8.80 -5.76 -9.79
C VAL A 3 -8.35 -6.26 -8.41
N GLY A 4 -7.10 -5.99 -8.04
CA GLY A 4 -6.57 -6.29 -6.71
C GLY A 4 -7.37 -5.62 -5.60
N LEU A 5 -7.67 -4.33 -5.73
CA LEU A 5 -8.50 -3.59 -4.75
C LEU A 5 -9.92 -4.15 -4.64
N VAL A 6 -10.55 -4.45 -5.78
CA VAL A 6 -11.93 -4.99 -5.83
C VAL A 6 -12.03 -6.33 -5.12
N LEU A 7 -11.00 -7.17 -5.16
CA LEU A 7 -10.97 -8.44 -4.44
C LEU A 7 -10.53 -8.27 -2.98
N THR A 8 -9.62 -7.33 -2.72
CA THR A 8 -9.05 -7.07 -1.40
C THR A 8 -10.09 -6.56 -0.42
N ILE A 9 -10.92 -5.59 -0.82
CA ILE A 9 -11.90 -4.96 0.09
C ILE A 9 -12.91 -5.99 0.64
N PRO A 10 -13.60 -6.81 -0.19
CA PRO A 10 -14.47 -7.87 0.31
C PRO A 10 -13.74 -8.88 1.18
N THR A 11 -12.50 -9.23 0.84
CA THR A 11 -11.68 -10.17 1.61
C THR A 11 -11.39 -9.62 3.01
N ILE A 12 -11.02 -8.34 3.11
CA ILE A 12 -10.85 -7.65 4.40
C ILE A 12 -12.16 -7.67 5.18
N ILE A 13 -13.28 -7.30 4.56
CA ILE A 13 -14.58 -7.24 5.25
C ILE A 13 -15.00 -8.63 5.77
N ILE A 14 -14.92 -9.67 4.93
CA ILE A 14 -15.26 -11.04 5.32
C ILE A 14 -14.32 -11.52 6.41
N GLY A 15 -13.02 -11.28 6.25
CA GLY A 15 -12.02 -11.63 7.23
C GLY A 15 -12.27 -10.97 8.58
N LEU A 16 -12.53 -9.67 8.60
CA LEU A 16 -12.82 -8.91 9.80
C LEU A 16 -14.10 -9.39 10.49
N LYS A 17 -15.13 -9.80 9.75
CA LYS A 17 -16.32 -10.44 10.36
C LYS A 17 -16.03 -11.75 11.08
N LEU A 18 -14.96 -12.43 10.70
CA LEU A 18 -14.52 -13.70 11.28
C LEU A 18 -13.40 -13.50 12.31
N SER A 19 -12.90 -12.28 12.47
CA SER A 19 -11.89 -11.93 13.45
C SER A 19 -12.51 -11.76 14.84
N GLU A 20 -11.70 -11.97 15.87
CA GLU A 20 -12.13 -11.89 17.26
C GLU A 20 -11.42 -10.73 17.96
N VAL A 21 -12.11 -10.06 18.89
CA VAL A 21 -11.51 -9.05 19.75
C VAL A 21 -11.01 -9.74 21.01
N ALA A 22 -9.72 -9.59 21.30
CA ALA A 22 -9.09 -10.21 22.46
C ALA A 22 -8.37 -9.17 23.32
N VAL A 23 -8.23 -9.49 24.61
CA VAL A 23 -7.44 -8.68 25.54
C VAL A 23 -5.97 -9.04 25.33
N ILE A 24 -5.14 -8.03 25.06
CA ILE A 24 -3.73 -8.20 24.68
C ILE A 24 -2.95 -9.00 25.74
N SER A 25 -3.29 -8.83 27.02
CA SER A 25 -2.64 -9.52 28.14
C SER A 25 -2.92 -11.03 28.22
N GLU A 26 -3.94 -11.52 27.52
CA GLU A 26 -4.37 -12.93 27.56
C GLU A 26 -3.83 -13.74 26.36
N ILE A 27 -3.18 -13.08 25.40
CA ILE A 27 -2.70 -13.74 24.19
C ILE A 27 -1.34 -14.37 24.44
N GLU A 28 -1.30 -15.70 24.54
CA GLU A 28 -0.07 -16.47 24.66
C GLU A 28 0.57 -16.73 23.28
N GLY A 29 1.80 -16.23 23.07
CA GLY A 29 2.62 -16.53 21.87
C GLY A 29 3.24 -15.28 21.22
N PRO A 30 4.16 -15.47 20.26
CA PRO A 30 4.73 -14.36 19.50
C PRO A 30 3.68 -13.78 18.54
N ILE A 31 3.10 -12.64 18.92
CA ILE A 31 2.23 -11.86 18.05
C ILE A 31 3.13 -10.89 17.29
N ILE A 32 3.11 -10.94 15.97
CA ILE A 32 3.69 -9.87 15.15
C ILE A 32 2.55 -8.91 14.85
N PRO A 33 2.47 -7.74 15.51
CA PRO A 33 1.43 -6.78 15.21
C PRO A 33 1.66 -6.25 13.80
N LEU A 34 0.67 -6.46 12.93
CA LEU A 34 0.66 -5.82 11.63
C LEU A 34 0.37 -4.32 11.83
N GLY A 35 1.07 -3.47 11.11
CA GLY A 35 0.62 -2.09 11.01
C GLY A 35 -0.61 -1.99 10.13
N SER A 36 -1.29 -0.86 10.22
CA SER A 36 -2.48 -0.58 9.42
C SER A 36 -2.22 0.54 8.42
N SER A 37 -2.82 0.42 7.24
CA SER A 37 -2.96 1.56 6.31
C SER A 37 -4.20 2.37 6.67
N ILE A 38 -4.32 3.56 6.10
CA ILE A 38 -5.49 4.43 6.30
C ILE A 38 -6.77 3.69 5.87
N LEU A 39 -6.75 3.01 4.72
CA LEU A 39 -7.89 2.27 4.21
C LEU A 39 -8.24 1.07 5.11
N PHE A 40 -7.24 0.31 5.55
CA PHE A 40 -7.48 -0.82 6.45
C PHE A 40 -8.10 -0.35 7.77
N SER A 41 -7.50 0.68 8.41
CA SER A 41 -8.02 1.25 9.66
C SER A 41 -9.41 1.85 9.52
N LEU A 42 -9.75 2.42 8.36
CA LEU A 42 -11.09 2.94 8.11
C LEU A 42 -12.12 1.80 8.06
N ILE A 43 -11.79 0.70 7.38
CA ILE A 43 -12.68 -0.48 7.31
C ILE A 43 -12.83 -1.09 8.70
N GLU A 44 -11.71 -1.31 9.39
CA GLU A 44 -11.65 -1.84 10.76
C GLU A 44 -12.51 -1.02 11.73
N LYS A 45 -12.30 0.30 11.77
CA LYS A 45 -13.07 1.22 12.62
C LYS A 45 -14.55 1.27 12.27
N THR A 46 -14.90 1.10 11.00
CA THR A 46 -16.31 1.05 10.58
C THR A 46 -16.98 -0.25 11.06
N MET A 47 -16.22 -1.33 11.19
CA MET A 47 -16.74 -2.65 11.60
C MET A 47 -16.77 -2.85 13.12
N PHE A 48 -15.73 -2.43 13.82
CA PHE A 48 -15.56 -2.67 15.26
C PHE A 48 -15.72 -1.42 16.13
N GLY A 49 -15.79 -0.22 15.53
CA GLY A 49 -15.84 1.03 16.26
C GLY A 49 -14.51 1.36 16.94
N TYR A 50 -14.58 1.98 18.12
CA TYR A 50 -13.42 2.24 18.95
C TYR A 50 -13.26 1.11 19.97
N LEU A 51 -12.12 0.43 19.92
CA LEU A 51 -11.79 -0.59 20.91
C LEU A 51 -11.28 0.07 22.21
N PRO A 52 -11.71 -0.42 23.39
CA PRO A 52 -11.15 -0.02 24.68
C PRO A 52 -9.64 -0.26 24.77
N GLU A 53 -8.96 0.49 25.64
CA GLU A 53 -7.54 0.27 25.91
C GLU A 53 -7.28 -1.17 26.37
N GLY A 54 -6.22 -1.79 25.84
CA GLY A 54 -5.84 -3.17 26.17
C GLY A 54 -6.54 -4.24 25.34
N GLN A 55 -7.42 -3.89 24.40
CA GLN A 55 -8.00 -4.81 23.41
C GLN A 55 -7.41 -4.60 22.02
N ASP A 56 -7.23 -5.69 21.30
CA ASP A 56 -6.83 -5.69 19.89
C ASP A 56 -7.59 -6.78 19.11
N ILE A 57 -7.55 -6.69 17.79
CA ILE A 57 -8.24 -7.63 16.90
C ILE A 57 -7.28 -8.76 16.52
N ILE A 58 -7.62 -9.97 16.90
CA ILE A 58 -6.98 -11.17 16.36
C ILE A 58 -7.51 -11.39 14.95
N LEU A 59 -6.69 -11.05 13.97
CA LEU A 59 -7.06 -11.16 12.56
C LEU A 59 -7.26 -12.61 12.15
N HIS A 60 -8.44 -12.93 11.63
CA HIS A 60 -8.66 -14.19 10.92
C HIS A 60 -7.71 -14.29 9.70
N PRO A 61 -7.23 -15.49 9.31
CA PRO A 61 -6.33 -15.65 8.15
C PRO A 61 -6.83 -15.00 6.85
N ILE A 62 -8.16 -14.93 6.67
CA ILE A 62 -8.77 -14.22 5.53
C ILE A 62 -8.54 -12.71 5.64
N ALA A 63 -8.66 -12.11 6.83
CA ALA A 63 -8.37 -10.69 7.04
C ALA A 63 -6.89 -10.40 6.78
N TYR A 64 -6.01 -11.30 7.24
CA TYR A 64 -4.57 -11.24 6.96
C TYR A 64 -4.29 -11.26 5.44
N ALA A 65 -4.92 -12.19 4.70
CA ALA A 65 -4.79 -12.25 3.25
C ALA A 65 -5.28 -10.96 2.56
N GLY A 66 -6.39 -10.39 3.05
CA GLY A 66 -6.89 -9.09 2.61
C GLY A 66 -5.88 -7.96 2.87
N TRP A 67 -5.30 -7.91 4.07
CA TRP A 67 -4.26 -6.95 4.42
C TRP A 67 -3.03 -7.08 3.50
N VAL A 68 -2.55 -8.31 3.24
CA VAL A 68 -1.45 -8.56 2.32
C VAL A 68 -1.79 -8.12 0.89
N GLY A 69 -3.02 -8.40 0.43
CA GLY A 69 -3.49 -7.94 -0.88
C GLY A 69 -3.47 -6.42 -0.99
N LEU A 70 -3.87 -5.72 0.08
CA LEU A 70 -3.82 -4.26 0.15
C LEU A 70 -2.38 -3.74 0.12
N PHE A 71 -1.51 -4.37 0.90
CA PHE A 71 -0.09 -4.04 0.98
C PHE A 71 0.59 -4.20 -0.39
N VAL A 72 0.46 -5.36 -1.03
CA VAL A 72 1.04 -5.63 -2.36
C VAL A 72 0.48 -4.68 -3.42
N THR A 73 -0.82 -4.36 -3.34
CA THR A 73 -1.42 -3.37 -4.25
C THR A 73 -0.83 -1.98 -4.04
N ALA A 74 -0.62 -1.55 -2.80
CA ALA A 74 0.03 -0.27 -2.49
C ALA A 74 1.48 -0.23 -3.00
N LEU A 75 2.24 -1.32 -2.81
CA LEU A 75 3.59 -1.45 -3.36
C LEU A 75 3.60 -1.24 -4.87
N ASN A 76 2.74 -1.96 -5.59
CA ASN A 76 2.65 -1.86 -7.05
C ASN A 76 2.22 -0.47 -7.53
N LEU A 77 1.52 0.30 -6.72
CA LEU A 77 1.08 1.65 -7.06
C LEU A 77 2.10 2.75 -6.71
N LEU A 78 3.24 2.41 -6.09
CA LEU A 78 4.30 3.38 -5.84
C LEU A 78 4.80 4.00 -7.15
N PRO A 79 4.98 5.34 -7.24
CA PRO A 79 5.43 6.01 -8.46
C PRO A 79 6.94 5.83 -8.71
N VAL A 80 7.40 4.58 -8.84
CA VAL A 80 8.82 4.24 -8.93
C VAL A 80 9.09 3.09 -9.93
N GLY A 81 10.15 3.23 -10.73
CA GLY A 81 10.71 2.17 -11.56
C GLY A 81 9.72 1.53 -12.55
N GLN A 82 9.65 0.20 -12.49
CA GLN A 82 8.83 -0.67 -13.34
C GLN A 82 7.47 -1.03 -12.72
N LEU A 83 7.14 -0.50 -11.54
CA LEU A 83 5.86 -0.78 -10.90
C LEU A 83 4.70 -0.17 -11.70
N ASP A 84 3.48 -0.67 -11.50
CA ASP A 84 2.26 -0.13 -12.12
C ASP A 84 2.17 1.40 -11.89
N GLY A 85 2.50 1.86 -10.67
CA GLY A 85 2.52 3.28 -10.30
C GLY A 85 3.52 4.11 -11.09
N GLY A 86 4.66 3.54 -11.47
CA GLY A 86 5.66 4.15 -12.37
C GLY A 86 5.08 4.41 -13.76
N HIS A 87 4.38 3.42 -14.32
CA HIS A 87 3.71 3.56 -15.63
C HIS A 87 2.54 4.56 -15.56
N ILE A 88 1.76 4.54 -14.46
CA ILE A 88 0.65 5.47 -14.25
C ILE A 88 1.19 6.91 -14.19
N ILE A 89 2.20 7.17 -13.37
CA ILE A 89 2.76 8.52 -13.25
C ILE A 89 3.45 8.98 -14.54
N TYR A 90 4.11 8.07 -15.27
CA TYR A 90 4.64 8.37 -16.59
C TYR A 90 3.53 8.73 -17.57
N SER A 91 2.44 7.97 -17.62
CA SER A 91 1.32 8.28 -18.52
C SER A 91 0.70 9.66 -18.23
N LEU A 92 0.65 10.06 -16.96
CA LEU A 92 0.06 11.34 -16.53
C LEU A 92 0.97 12.55 -16.77
N PHE A 93 2.28 12.39 -16.62
CA PHE A 93 3.24 13.51 -16.57
C PHE A 93 4.41 13.39 -17.56
N GLY A 94 4.46 12.33 -18.36
CA GLY A 94 5.51 12.04 -19.33
C GLY A 94 6.89 12.09 -18.68
N LYS A 95 7.81 12.84 -19.30
CA LYS A 95 9.20 13.00 -18.83
C LYS A 95 9.33 13.59 -17.43
N ASN A 96 8.32 14.33 -16.94
CA ASN A 96 8.31 14.90 -15.60
C ASN A 96 8.06 13.87 -14.49
N SER A 97 7.65 12.64 -14.84
CA SER A 97 7.54 11.50 -13.91
C SER A 97 8.82 11.19 -13.13
N LYS A 98 9.98 11.55 -13.67
CA LYS A 98 11.28 11.44 -12.97
C LYS A 98 11.28 12.15 -11.61
N ILE A 99 10.56 13.28 -11.51
CA ILE A 99 10.45 14.02 -10.25
C ILE A 99 9.72 13.17 -9.21
N ALA A 100 8.58 12.57 -9.59
CA ALA A 100 7.82 11.69 -8.72
C ALA A 100 8.61 10.44 -8.29
N TYR A 101 9.43 9.90 -9.19
CA TYR A 101 10.37 8.81 -8.86
C TYR A 101 11.33 9.20 -7.74
N TYR A 102 12.04 10.33 -7.88
CA TYR A 102 13.01 10.76 -6.86
C TYR A 102 12.34 11.17 -5.55
N ILE A 103 11.16 11.79 -5.60
CA ILE A 103 10.37 12.09 -4.41
C ILE A 103 9.98 10.79 -3.69
N THR A 104 9.49 9.78 -4.42
CA THR A 104 9.10 8.49 -3.84
C THR A 104 10.28 7.79 -3.19
N LEU A 105 11.44 7.76 -3.85
CA LEU A 105 12.66 7.21 -3.25
C LEU A 105 13.12 8.00 -2.03
N GLY A 106 13.06 9.33 -2.07
CA GLY A 106 13.40 10.18 -0.92
C GLY A 106 12.52 9.90 0.28
N ILE A 107 11.20 9.86 0.08
CA ILE A 107 10.22 9.53 1.12
C ILE A 107 10.46 8.12 1.66
N LEU A 108 10.63 7.13 0.78
CA LEU A 108 10.88 5.75 1.20
C LEU A 108 12.19 5.63 1.97
N GLY A 109 13.25 6.33 1.55
CA GLY A 109 14.52 6.39 2.27
C GLY A 109 14.38 7.01 3.66
N LEU A 110 13.61 8.08 3.81
CA LEU A 110 13.30 8.67 5.12
C LEU A 110 12.52 7.67 5.99
N ILE A 111 11.55 6.95 5.44
CA ILE A 111 10.81 5.90 6.15
C ILE A 111 11.74 4.78 6.61
N CYS A 112 12.66 4.33 5.75
CA CYS A 112 13.66 3.30 6.12
C CYS A 112 14.52 3.71 7.31
N ILE A 113 14.96 4.98 7.36
CA ILE A 113 15.90 5.47 8.38
C ILE A 113 15.18 5.83 9.69
N PHE A 114 14.03 6.50 9.60
CA PHE A 114 13.39 7.13 10.76
C PHE A 114 12.13 6.42 11.26
N VAL A 115 11.52 5.54 10.46
CA VAL A 115 10.19 4.99 10.77
C VAL A 115 10.23 3.47 10.94
N ASN A 116 10.65 2.72 9.91
CA ASN A 116 10.69 1.27 9.98
C ASN A 116 11.73 0.68 9.01
N PRO A 117 12.74 -0.06 9.51
CA PRO A 117 13.79 -0.65 8.68
C PRO A 117 13.30 -1.79 7.78
N ALA A 118 12.09 -2.32 7.97
CA ALA A 118 11.49 -3.35 7.11
C ALA A 118 11.45 -2.93 5.62
N TRP A 119 11.44 -1.62 5.35
CA TRP A 119 11.48 -1.08 3.99
C TRP A 119 12.85 -1.15 3.30
N THR A 120 13.92 -1.45 4.05
CA THR A 120 15.30 -1.45 3.54
C THR A 120 15.46 -2.38 2.35
N LEU A 121 14.87 -3.58 2.41
CA LEU A 121 14.95 -4.54 1.30
C LEU A 121 14.36 -3.94 0.02
N LEU A 122 13.13 -3.42 0.10
CA LEU A 122 12.48 -2.80 -1.06
C LEU A 122 13.28 -1.59 -1.55
N PHE A 123 13.74 -0.74 -0.64
CA PHE A 123 14.52 0.44 -0.98
C PHE A 123 15.80 0.08 -1.75
N VAL A 124 16.57 -0.91 -1.29
CA VAL A 124 17.77 -1.39 -1.99
C VAL A 124 17.41 -1.97 -3.36
N LEU A 125 16.35 -2.79 -3.45
CA LEU A 125 15.89 -3.34 -4.72
C LEU A 125 15.52 -2.22 -5.72
N LEU A 126 14.82 -1.18 -5.27
CA LEU A 126 14.45 -0.05 -6.11
C LEU A 126 15.68 0.75 -6.59
N LEU A 127 16.73 0.87 -5.78
CA LEU A 127 18.00 1.48 -6.20
C LEU A 127 18.71 0.63 -7.27
N ILE A 128 18.71 -0.70 -7.14
CA ILE A 128 19.35 -1.62 -8.09
C ILE A 128 18.61 -1.62 -9.43
N PHE A 129 17.28 -1.76 -9.43
CA PHE A 129 16.49 -1.79 -10.65
C PHE A 129 16.38 -0.41 -11.31
N GLY A 130 16.46 0.66 -10.52
CA GLY A 130 16.59 2.04 -10.96
C GLY A 130 15.43 2.57 -11.80
N PHE A 131 15.62 3.79 -12.34
CA PHE A 131 14.71 4.40 -13.31
C PHE A 131 15.04 3.89 -14.72
N LYS A 132 14.76 2.62 -15.00
CA LYS A 132 14.68 2.14 -16.39
C LYS A 132 13.23 2.14 -16.80
N HIS A 133 12.71 3.25 -17.30
CA HIS A 133 11.41 3.27 -17.97
C HIS A 133 11.67 3.38 -19.47
N PRO A 134 11.45 2.34 -20.28
CA PRO A 134 11.48 2.50 -21.72
C PRO A 134 10.37 3.49 -22.10
N PRO A 135 10.65 4.49 -22.95
CA PRO A 135 9.60 5.37 -23.42
C PRO A 135 8.52 4.55 -24.12
N PRO A 136 7.22 4.87 -23.94
CA PRO A 136 6.14 4.26 -24.70
C PRO A 136 6.39 4.37 -26.20
N LEU A 137 5.84 3.43 -26.97
CA LEU A 137 5.90 3.46 -28.44
C LEU A 137 5.22 4.71 -29.03
N ASP A 138 4.30 5.31 -28.29
CA ASP A 138 3.62 6.55 -28.64
C ASP A 138 3.58 7.50 -27.42
N ASP A 139 4.50 8.48 -27.42
CA ASP A 139 4.60 9.55 -26.43
C ASP A 139 3.79 10.80 -26.82
N TYR A 140 3.11 10.80 -27.98
CA TYR A 140 2.47 11.97 -28.56
C TYR A 140 0.97 12.01 -28.29
N THR A 141 0.31 10.86 -28.16
CA THR A 141 -1.12 10.81 -27.87
C THR A 141 -1.42 11.15 -26.41
N LEU A 142 -2.19 12.23 -26.21
CA LEU A 142 -2.64 12.64 -24.89
C LEU A 142 -3.66 11.63 -24.34
N LEU A 143 -3.58 11.36 -23.03
CA LEU A 143 -4.58 10.56 -22.33
C LEU A 143 -5.96 11.21 -22.41
N ASP A 144 -6.96 10.41 -22.76
CA ASP A 144 -8.36 10.82 -22.62
C ASP A 144 -8.72 11.07 -21.14
N LYS A 145 -9.69 11.97 -20.90
CA LYS A 145 -10.10 12.43 -19.56
C LYS A 145 -10.42 11.28 -18.61
N ARG A 146 -11.03 10.20 -19.10
CA ARG A 146 -11.35 9.00 -18.31
C ARG A 146 -10.10 8.31 -17.77
N ARG A 147 -9.08 8.14 -18.61
CA ARG A 147 -7.83 7.46 -18.23
C ARG A 147 -7.02 8.32 -17.25
N LYS A 148 -7.03 9.64 -17.45
CA LYS A 148 -6.42 10.59 -16.51
C LYS A 148 -7.06 10.49 -15.12
N MET A 149 -8.38 10.44 -15.06
CA MET A 149 -9.12 10.27 -13.80
C MET A 149 -8.76 8.94 -13.11
N LEU A 150 -8.72 7.83 -13.86
CA LEU A 150 -8.30 6.52 -13.31
C LEU A 150 -6.86 6.56 -12.76
N GLY A 151 -5.93 7.21 -13.46
CA GLY A 151 -4.56 7.37 -12.97
C GLY A 151 -4.50 8.14 -11.64
N ILE A 152 -5.26 9.23 -11.52
CA ILE A 152 -5.35 10.00 -10.27
C ILE A 152 -5.98 9.16 -9.15
N CYS A 153 -7.07 8.43 -9.43
CA CYS A 153 -7.67 7.52 -8.47
C CYS A 153 -6.68 6.47 -7.96
N ALA A 154 -5.86 5.90 -8.85
CA ALA A 154 -4.82 4.94 -8.47
C ALA A 154 -3.78 5.55 -7.53
N LEU A 155 -3.35 6.79 -7.77
CA LEU A 155 -2.41 7.49 -6.88
C LEU A 155 -3.04 7.78 -5.51
N ILE A 156 -4.32 8.15 -5.46
CA ILE A 156 -5.05 8.31 -4.20
C ILE A 156 -5.09 6.97 -3.44
N PHE A 157 -5.42 5.88 -4.13
CA PHE A 157 -5.41 4.55 -3.52
C PHE A 157 -4.03 4.12 -3.04
N CYS A 158 -2.96 4.51 -3.73
CA CYS A 158 -1.59 4.29 -3.25
C CYS A 158 -1.42 4.89 -1.85
N VAL A 159 -1.78 6.16 -1.67
CA VAL A 159 -1.64 6.86 -0.39
C VAL A 159 -2.52 6.23 0.69
N LEU A 160 -3.77 5.91 0.36
CA LEU A 160 -4.71 5.31 1.32
C LEU A 160 -4.31 3.89 1.75
N SER A 161 -3.69 3.13 0.85
CA SER A 161 -3.38 1.72 1.06
C SER A 161 -1.96 1.49 1.57
N PHE A 162 -1.08 2.50 1.49
CA PHE A 162 0.30 2.39 1.94
C PHE A 162 0.37 2.26 3.47
N THR A 163 1.17 1.31 3.95
CA THR A 163 1.34 1.01 5.38
C THR A 163 2.77 1.37 5.81
N PRO A 164 3.04 2.56 6.36
CA PRO A 164 4.41 3.00 6.67
C PRO A 164 5.17 2.07 7.62
N VAL A 165 4.46 1.39 8.51
CA VAL A 165 5.03 0.45 9.50
C VAL A 165 4.39 -0.92 9.26
N PRO A 166 4.78 -1.70 8.23
CA PRO A 166 4.06 -2.92 7.87
C PRO A 166 4.14 -4.00 8.96
N PHE A 167 5.30 -4.12 9.58
CA PHE A 167 5.56 -5.05 10.67
C PHE A 167 6.08 -4.26 11.86
N ARG A 168 5.43 -4.38 13.01
CA ARG A 168 5.99 -3.87 14.27
C ARG A 168 6.94 -4.95 14.79
N ILE A 169 8.23 -4.77 14.49
CA ILE A 169 9.35 -5.63 14.91
C ILE A 169 10.02 -5.01 16.12
#